data_AF-A0A529NU62-F1
#
_entry.id   AF-A0A529NU62-F1
#
_cell.length_a   1.000
_cell.length_b   1.000
_cell.length_c   1.000
_cell.angle_alpha   90.00
_cell.angle_beta   90.00
_cell.angle_gamma   90.00
#
_symmetry.space_group_name_H-M   'P 1'
#
loop_
_entity.id
_entity.type
_entity.pdbx_description
1 polymer ?
#
loop_
_entity_poly.entity_id
_entity_poly.type
_entity_poly.pdbx_seq_one_letter_code
_entity_poly.pdbx_strand_id
1 'polypeptide(L)'
;IADVVDKFEIPMVKVTGGQRIDMLGIRKEDLPAVWADLGQAGFVSGHAYAKGLRTVKTCVGTDWCRFGTQDSTGLGIRIEKFMWGSWTPAKVKMAVSGCPRNCAEATCKDVGVVCVDSGYEIHFAGAAGLDIKGTEVLGLVKTEDEALEVIVALVQMYREQARYLERIYKWAKRIGTAEIKKQILDDGEKRKAYYERFVFSQKFAQVDPWS
;
A
#
# COMPACT_ATOMS: atom_id res chain seq x y z
N ILE A 1 -11.58 -14.67 13.57
CA ILE A 1 -12.23 -14.55 12.24
C ILE A 1 -13.32 -15.61 12.09
N ALA A 2 -12.99 -16.90 12.13
CA ALA A 2 -13.99 -17.98 12.07
C ALA A 2 -15.10 -17.80 13.12
N ASP A 3 -14.73 -17.51 14.37
CA ASP A 3 -15.71 -17.27 15.44
C ASP A 3 -16.71 -16.14 15.14
N VAL A 4 -16.26 -15.06 14.48
CA VAL A 4 -17.12 -13.94 14.08
C VAL A 4 -18.02 -14.35 12.90
N VAL A 5 -17.47 -15.12 11.95
CA VAL A 5 -18.23 -15.66 10.82
C VAL A 5 -19.36 -16.55 11.29
N ASP A 6 -19.08 -17.45 12.24
CA ASP A 6 -20.08 -18.37 12.80
C ASP A 6 -21.11 -17.62 13.66
N LYS A 7 -20.67 -16.70 14.53
CA LYS A 7 -21.55 -15.93 15.41
C LYS A 7 -22.60 -15.11 14.66
N PHE A 8 -22.23 -14.50 13.54
CA PHE A 8 -23.11 -13.64 12.75
C PHE A 8 -23.65 -14.34 11.50
N GLU A 9 -23.45 -15.66 11.39
CA GLU A 9 -23.88 -16.50 10.25
C GLU A 9 -23.49 -15.87 8.90
N ILE A 10 -22.25 -15.37 8.79
CA ILE A 10 -21.79 -14.61 7.63
C ILE A 10 -21.77 -15.53 6.40
N PRO A 11 -22.56 -15.26 5.34
CA PRO A 11 -22.76 -16.21 4.26
C PRO A 11 -21.53 -16.53 3.41
N MET A 12 -20.59 -15.59 3.31
CA MET A 12 -19.41 -15.75 2.44
C MET A 12 -18.17 -15.09 3.03
N VAL A 13 -17.07 -15.84 3.01
CA VAL A 13 -15.71 -15.35 3.26
C VAL A 13 -14.88 -15.53 2.00
N LYS A 14 -14.17 -14.47 1.58
CA LYS A 14 -13.35 -14.49 0.36
C LYS A 14 -11.96 -13.96 0.62
N VAL A 15 -10.94 -14.71 0.20
CA VAL A 15 -9.57 -14.21 0.10
C VAL A 15 -9.42 -13.41 -1.20
N THR A 16 -9.02 -12.14 -1.08
CA THR A 16 -8.91 -11.23 -2.22
C THR A 16 -7.52 -11.29 -2.86
N GLY A 17 -7.41 -10.83 -4.11
CA GLY A 17 -6.11 -10.71 -4.79
C GLY A 17 -5.13 -9.73 -4.12
N GLY A 18 -5.59 -8.92 -3.17
CA GLY A 18 -4.76 -8.07 -2.31
C GLY A 18 -4.40 -8.71 -0.97
N GLN A 19 -4.54 -10.03 -0.83
CA GLN A 19 -4.28 -10.76 0.42
C GLN A 19 -5.11 -10.23 1.61
N ARG A 20 -6.37 -9.88 1.35
CA ARG A 20 -7.35 -9.50 2.37
C ARG A 20 -8.43 -10.57 2.51
N ILE A 21 -9.17 -10.51 3.61
CA ILE A 21 -10.33 -11.35 3.86
C ILE A 21 -11.57 -10.45 3.79
N ASP A 22 -12.41 -10.67 2.78
CA ASP A 22 -13.73 -10.04 2.67
C ASP A 22 -14.77 -10.92 3.36
N MET A 23 -15.64 -10.31 4.15
CA MET A 23 -16.82 -10.93 4.77
C MET A 23 -18.06 -10.31 4.15
N LEU A 24 -18.85 -11.09 3.42
CA LEU A 24 -19.92 -10.61 2.55
C LEU A 24 -21.27 -11.21 2.93
N GLY A 25 -22.33 -10.38 2.82
CA GLY A 25 -23.70 -10.76 3.19
C GLY A 25 -24.10 -10.38 4.61
N ILE A 26 -23.27 -9.63 5.33
CA ILE A 26 -23.59 -9.12 6.68
C ILE A 26 -24.75 -8.12 6.59
N ARG A 27 -25.77 -8.26 7.44
CA ARG A 27 -26.86 -7.29 7.56
C ARG A 27 -26.33 -5.96 8.10
N LYS A 28 -26.92 -4.85 7.67
CA LYS A 28 -26.41 -3.51 7.99
C LYS A 28 -26.36 -3.26 9.51
N GLU A 29 -27.36 -3.72 10.22
CA GLU A 29 -27.53 -3.65 11.67
C GLU A 29 -26.46 -4.43 12.45
N ASP A 30 -25.90 -5.49 11.86
CA ASP A 30 -24.88 -6.33 12.50
C ASP A 30 -23.46 -5.77 12.30
N LEU A 31 -23.25 -4.87 11.34
CA LEU A 31 -21.93 -4.33 11.00
C LEU A 31 -21.17 -3.74 12.21
N PRO A 32 -21.76 -2.91 13.08
CA PRO A 32 -21.05 -2.37 14.24
C PRO A 32 -20.60 -3.47 15.22
N ALA A 33 -21.42 -4.51 15.42
CA ALA A 33 -21.09 -5.60 16.33
C ALA A 33 -19.99 -6.52 15.75
N VAL A 34 -20.04 -6.79 14.44
CA VAL A 34 -18.96 -7.49 13.73
C VAL A 34 -17.63 -6.74 13.86
N TRP A 35 -17.64 -5.41 13.65
CA TRP A 35 -16.43 -4.60 13.81
C TRP A 35 -15.91 -4.59 15.23
N ALA A 36 -16.80 -4.47 16.23
CA ALA A 36 -16.40 -4.51 17.64
C ALA A 36 -15.70 -5.82 18.02
N ASP A 37 -16.25 -6.97 17.60
CA ASP A 37 -15.64 -8.28 17.88
C ASP A 37 -14.28 -8.46 17.17
N LEU A 38 -14.17 -8.02 15.91
CA LEU A 38 -12.90 -8.03 15.18
C LEU A 38 -11.86 -7.10 15.83
N GLY A 39 -12.30 -5.91 16.27
CA GLY A 39 -11.47 -4.93 16.97
C GLY A 39 -10.95 -5.44 18.31
N GLN A 40 -11.77 -6.16 19.09
CA GLN A 40 -11.33 -6.81 20.34
C GLN A 40 -10.23 -7.85 20.11
N ALA A 41 -10.22 -8.51 18.96
CA ALA A 41 -9.16 -9.44 18.55
C ALA A 41 -7.94 -8.74 17.92
N GLY A 42 -7.91 -7.40 17.89
CA GLY A 42 -6.80 -6.60 17.37
C GLY A 42 -6.81 -6.41 15.86
N PHE A 43 -7.89 -6.74 15.16
CA PHE A 43 -8.04 -6.44 13.73
C PHE A 43 -8.50 -4.99 13.53
N VAL A 44 -7.92 -4.33 12.54
CA VAL A 44 -8.35 -3.01 12.07
C VAL A 44 -9.15 -3.18 10.79
N SER A 45 -10.20 -2.39 10.62
CA SER A 45 -11.02 -2.47 9.42
C SER A 45 -10.21 -2.19 8.14
N GLY A 46 -10.46 -2.99 7.11
CA GLY A 46 -9.95 -2.69 5.78
C GLY A 46 -10.60 -1.41 5.26
N HIS A 47 -9.81 -0.41 4.88
CA HIS A 47 -10.29 0.88 4.36
C HIS A 47 -10.74 0.78 2.88
N ALA A 48 -11.46 -0.30 2.53
CA ALA A 48 -11.91 -0.59 1.17
C ALA A 48 -12.99 0.37 0.65
N TYR A 49 -13.59 1.18 1.51
CA TYR A 49 -14.48 2.29 1.13
C TYR A 49 -13.71 3.58 0.85
N ALA A 50 -12.51 3.75 1.44
CA ALA A 50 -11.76 5.00 1.35
C ALA A 50 -11.05 5.18 0.00
N LYS A 51 -10.82 6.42 -0.38
CA LYS A 51 -9.82 6.76 -1.41
C LYS A 51 -8.49 6.89 -0.68
N GLY A 52 -7.80 5.78 -0.55
CA GLY A 52 -6.61 5.64 0.28
C GLY A 52 -5.82 4.38 -0.07
N LEU A 53 -4.90 4.00 0.80
CA LEU A 53 -4.22 2.71 0.73
C LEU A 53 -5.24 1.56 0.83
N ARG A 54 -5.17 0.61 -0.10
CA ARG A 54 -6.05 -0.57 -0.13
C ARG A 54 -5.38 -1.85 0.34
N THR A 55 -4.13 -2.03 -0.05
CA THR A 55 -3.35 -3.23 0.26
C THR A 55 -1.87 -2.97 -0.01
N VAL A 56 -1.02 -3.64 0.75
CA VAL A 56 0.37 -3.91 0.43
C VAL A 56 0.50 -5.42 0.22
N LYS A 57 0.45 -5.88 -1.03
CA LYS A 57 0.56 -7.31 -1.35
C LYS A 57 2.01 -7.75 -1.23
N THR A 58 2.28 -8.90 -0.62
CA THR A 58 3.64 -9.43 -0.46
C THR A 58 3.77 -10.82 -1.06
N CYS A 59 5.00 -11.25 -1.34
CA CYS A 59 5.28 -12.68 -1.37
C CYS A 59 5.77 -13.13 0.02
N VAL A 60 6.10 -14.41 0.16
CA VAL A 60 6.50 -14.99 1.45
C VAL A 60 7.95 -14.67 1.85
N GLY A 61 8.67 -13.85 1.06
CA GLY A 61 10.01 -13.35 1.39
C GLY A 61 11.04 -14.43 1.74
N THR A 62 12.08 -14.02 2.46
CA THR A 62 13.09 -14.90 3.06
C THR A 62 12.54 -15.82 4.14
N ASP A 63 11.37 -15.52 4.69
CA ASP A 63 10.74 -16.34 5.74
C ASP A 63 10.45 -17.76 5.25
N TRP A 64 10.04 -17.92 3.98
CA TRP A 64 9.63 -19.22 3.44
C TRP A 64 10.11 -19.53 2.02
N CYS A 65 10.62 -18.54 1.26
CA CYS A 65 11.07 -18.78 -0.11
C CYS A 65 12.59 -18.91 -0.18
N ARG A 66 13.07 -20.03 -0.73
CA ARG A 66 14.51 -20.25 -1.03
C ARG A 66 15.14 -19.24 -2.00
N PHE A 67 14.31 -18.48 -2.72
CA PHE A 67 14.76 -17.43 -3.66
C PHE A 67 14.56 -16.02 -3.09
N GLY A 68 14.00 -15.88 -1.89
CA GLY A 68 13.86 -14.58 -1.24
C GLY A 68 15.23 -13.98 -1.00
N THR A 69 15.46 -12.79 -1.52
CA THR A 69 16.70 -12.02 -1.30
C THR A 69 16.55 -11.10 -0.10
N GLN A 70 15.34 -10.66 0.23
CA GLN A 70 15.01 -9.83 1.40
C GLN A 70 13.66 -10.22 2.00
N ASP A 71 13.39 -9.75 3.22
CA ASP A 71 12.10 -9.90 3.90
C ASP A 71 11.04 -8.96 3.26
N SER A 72 10.25 -9.51 2.34
CA SER A 72 9.12 -8.78 1.76
C SER A 72 7.91 -8.68 2.68
N THR A 73 7.72 -9.63 3.59
CA THR A 73 6.54 -9.68 4.44
C THR A 73 6.64 -8.63 5.53
N GLY A 74 7.77 -8.55 6.23
CA GLY A 74 8.07 -7.51 7.22
C GLY A 74 8.01 -6.12 6.62
N LEU A 75 8.70 -5.87 5.49
CA LEU A 75 8.65 -4.57 4.81
C LEU A 75 7.23 -4.19 4.38
N GLY A 76 6.46 -5.15 3.85
CA GLY A 76 5.06 -4.90 3.48
C GLY A 76 4.20 -4.49 4.67
N ILE A 77 4.36 -5.17 5.81
CA ILE A 77 3.68 -4.82 7.07
C ILE A 77 4.10 -3.42 7.54
N ARG A 78 5.40 -3.09 7.48
CA ARG A 78 5.91 -1.76 7.86
C ARG A 78 5.27 -0.66 7.01
N ILE A 79 5.27 -0.79 5.69
CA ILE A 79 4.65 0.17 4.77
C ILE A 79 3.15 0.32 5.07
N GLU A 80 2.45 -0.79 5.26
CA GLU A 80 1.02 -0.76 5.56
C GLU A 80 0.71 -0.03 6.86
N LYS A 81 1.39 -0.40 7.96
CA LYS A 81 1.22 0.25 9.27
C LYS A 81 1.62 1.72 9.26
N PHE A 82 2.54 2.12 8.39
CA PHE A 82 2.93 3.52 8.27
C PHE A 82 1.88 4.36 7.52
N MET A 83 1.16 3.75 6.57
CA MET A 83 0.34 4.48 5.60
C MET A 83 -1.16 4.17 5.64
N TRP A 84 -1.61 3.22 6.46
CA TRP A 84 -3.06 2.98 6.66
C TRP A 84 -3.74 4.26 7.18
N GLY A 85 -5.05 4.39 6.96
CA GLY A 85 -5.81 5.60 7.30
C GLY A 85 -5.53 6.81 6.38
N SER A 86 -4.46 6.79 5.58
CA SER A 86 -4.15 7.91 4.70
C SER A 86 -5.14 8.04 3.53
N TRP A 87 -5.68 9.25 3.37
CA TRP A 87 -6.51 9.61 2.21
C TRP A 87 -5.65 10.09 1.05
N THR A 88 -5.98 9.59 -0.14
CA THR A 88 -5.31 9.85 -1.40
C THR A 88 -6.33 10.30 -2.47
N PRO A 89 -5.90 10.98 -3.54
CA PRO A 89 -6.79 11.46 -4.61
C PRO A 89 -7.64 10.35 -5.27
N ALA A 90 -7.08 9.15 -5.35
CA ALA A 90 -7.75 7.90 -5.74
C ALA A 90 -7.10 6.71 -5.02
N LYS A 91 -7.73 5.53 -5.06
CA LYS A 91 -7.21 4.29 -4.44
C LYS A 91 -5.76 4.01 -4.83
N VAL A 92 -4.95 3.62 -3.84
CA VAL A 92 -3.54 3.24 -3.99
C VAL A 92 -3.37 1.78 -3.57
N LYS A 93 -2.76 0.98 -4.44
CA LYS A 93 -2.36 -0.40 -4.19
C LYS A 93 -0.85 -0.47 -4.22
N MET A 94 -0.27 -1.16 -3.25
CA MET A 94 1.17 -1.38 -3.20
C MET A 94 1.51 -2.85 -3.20
N ALA A 95 2.78 -3.17 -3.46
CA ALA A 95 3.29 -4.51 -3.22
C ALA A 95 4.80 -4.53 -2.96
N VAL A 96 5.25 -5.56 -2.25
CA VAL A 96 6.65 -5.86 -2.00
C VAL A 96 6.94 -7.29 -2.44
N SER A 97 7.81 -7.44 -3.43
CA SER A 97 8.32 -8.74 -3.89
C SER A 97 9.72 -8.95 -3.34
N GLY A 98 9.93 -10.05 -2.61
CA GLY A 98 11.21 -10.37 -1.98
C GLY A 98 12.32 -10.81 -2.93
N CYS A 99 12.07 -10.85 -4.25
CA CYS A 99 13.07 -11.12 -5.29
C CYS A 99 12.55 -10.68 -6.68
N PRO A 100 13.40 -10.67 -7.73
CA PRO A 100 13.01 -10.28 -9.10
C PRO A 100 11.93 -11.16 -9.76
N ARG A 101 11.62 -12.34 -9.20
CA ARG A 101 10.51 -13.19 -9.71
C ARG A 101 9.15 -12.53 -9.56
N ASN A 102 9.05 -11.50 -8.72
CA ASN A 102 7.92 -10.59 -8.66
C ASN A 102 6.56 -11.25 -8.37
N CYS A 103 6.52 -12.24 -7.47
CA CYS A 103 5.29 -12.98 -7.14
C CYS A 103 4.18 -12.10 -6.53
N ALA A 104 4.52 -10.93 -5.97
CA ALA A 104 3.56 -9.95 -5.47
C ALA A 104 3.01 -9.02 -6.56
N GLU A 105 3.46 -9.16 -7.81
CA GLU A 105 3.08 -8.33 -8.96
C GLU A 105 3.38 -6.83 -8.74
N ALA A 106 4.52 -6.51 -8.11
CA ALA A 106 4.93 -5.14 -7.76
C ALA A 106 5.00 -4.21 -8.98
N THR A 107 5.40 -4.74 -10.14
CA THR A 107 5.55 -4.00 -11.40
C THR A 107 4.23 -3.62 -12.10
N CYS A 108 3.07 -3.86 -11.49
CA CYS A 108 1.78 -3.35 -11.98
C CYS A 108 0.94 -2.67 -10.88
N LYS A 109 1.53 -2.39 -9.72
CA LYS A 109 0.89 -1.66 -8.61
C LYS A 109 1.13 -0.15 -8.74
N ASP A 110 0.35 0.64 -8.00
CA ASP A 110 0.50 2.10 -7.97
C ASP A 110 1.93 2.46 -7.47
N VAL A 111 2.42 1.74 -6.46
CA VAL A 111 3.82 1.72 -6.01
C VAL A 111 4.25 0.27 -5.74
N GLY A 112 5.44 -0.14 -6.18
CA GLY A 112 5.94 -1.49 -6.00
C GLY A 112 7.38 -1.48 -5.48
N VAL A 113 7.76 -2.51 -4.72
CA VAL A 113 9.14 -2.77 -4.34
C VAL A 113 9.54 -4.13 -4.85
N VAL A 114 10.65 -4.22 -5.57
CA VAL A 114 11.29 -5.47 -5.97
C VAL A 114 12.63 -5.53 -5.26
N CYS A 115 12.75 -6.48 -4.34
CA CYS A 115 13.98 -6.69 -3.59
C CYS A 115 15.03 -7.39 -4.46
N VAL A 116 16.27 -7.00 -4.27
CA VAL A 116 17.47 -7.58 -4.87
C VAL A 116 18.56 -7.65 -3.80
N ASP A 117 19.62 -8.42 -4.06
CA ASP A 117 20.74 -8.55 -3.10
C ASP A 117 21.38 -7.18 -2.79
N SER A 118 21.33 -6.24 -3.74
CA SER A 118 21.93 -4.91 -3.61
C SER A 118 21.02 -3.84 -3.00
N GLY A 119 19.77 -4.18 -2.63
CA GLY A 119 18.81 -3.27 -2.01
C GLY A 119 17.35 -3.46 -2.47
N TYR A 120 16.62 -2.34 -2.54
CA TYR A 120 15.18 -2.28 -2.79
C TYR A 120 14.90 -1.42 -4.03
N GLU A 121 14.55 -2.05 -5.15
CA GLU A 121 14.18 -1.34 -6.38
C GLU A 121 12.73 -0.87 -6.27
N ILE A 122 12.54 0.45 -6.32
CA ILE A 122 11.23 1.08 -6.14
C ILE A 122 10.65 1.38 -7.52
N HIS A 123 9.42 0.97 -7.72
CA HIS A 123 8.62 1.12 -8.93
C HIS A 123 7.37 1.95 -8.64
N PHE A 124 6.86 2.65 -9.65
CA PHE A 124 5.62 3.43 -9.51
C PHE A 124 4.85 3.54 -10.82
N ALA A 125 3.66 4.14 -10.77
CA ALA A 125 2.83 4.42 -11.95
C ALA A 125 2.27 3.18 -12.68
N GLY A 126 2.17 2.03 -12.00
CA GLY A 126 1.53 0.84 -12.55
C GLY A 126 0.00 0.85 -12.45
N ALA A 127 -0.63 0.00 -13.25
CA ALA A 127 -2.07 -0.27 -13.16
C ALA A 127 -2.41 -1.69 -13.65
N ALA A 128 -3.28 -2.37 -12.90
CA ALA A 128 -3.90 -3.64 -13.28
C ALA A 128 -5.41 -3.56 -13.04
N GLY A 129 -6.11 -2.79 -13.89
CA GLY A 129 -7.55 -2.57 -13.80
C GLY A 129 -8.14 -2.28 -15.18
N LEU A 130 -8.86 -1.17 -15.31
CA LEU A 130 -9.35 -0.69 -16.62
C LEU A 130 -8.20 -0.53 -17.62
N ASP A 131 -7.11 0.08 -17.17
CA ASP A 131 -5.85 0.14 -17.91
C ASP A 131 -4.89 -0.91 -17.34
N ILE A 132 -4.15 -1.56 -18.24
CA ILE A 132 -2.99 -2.39 -17.92
C ILE A 132 -1.74 -1.56 -18.22
N LYS A 133 -0.96 -1.26 -17.19
CA LYS A 133 0.28 -0.49 -17.27
C LYS A 133 1.35 -1.11 -16.39
N GLY A 134 2.49 -1.39 -17.00
CA GLY A 134 3.72 -1.63 -16.26
C GLY A 134 4.15 -0.35 -15.53
N THR A 135 4.85 -0.53 -14.43
CA THR A 135 5.45 0.57 -13.66
C THR A 135 6.68 1.15 -14.35
N GLU A 136 7.00 2.39 -14.02
CA GLU A 136 8.32 2.99 -14.22
C GLU A 136 9.22 2.67 -13.03
N VAL A 137 10.52 2.45 -13.27
CA VAL A 137 11.52 2.35 -12.18
C VAL A 137 11.75 3.75 -11.63
N LEU A 138 11.52 3.96 -10.34
CA LEU A 138 11.89 5.18 -9.65
C LEU A 138 13.39 5.19 -9.40
N GLY A 139 13.90 4.23 -8.63
CA GLY A 139 15.31 4.08 -8.29
C GLY A 139 15.57 2.92 -7.32
N LEU A 140 16.84 2.72 -6.94
CA LEU A 140 17.30 1.68 -6.03
C LEU A 140 17.85 2.32 -4.75
N VAL A 141 17.37 1.87 -3.59
CA VAL A 141 17.86 2.29 -2.27
C VAL A 141 18.44 1.12 -1.50
N LYS A 142 19.25 1.39 -0.46
CA LYS A 142 20.02 0.34 0.24
C LYS A 142 19.29 -0.26 1.41
N THR A 143 18.43 0.52 2.07
CA THR A 143 17.78 0.10 3.32
C THR A 143 16.27 0.18 3.23
N GLU A 144 15.59 -0.56 4.10
CA GLU A 144 14.13 -0.47 4.25
C GLU A 144 13.67 0.92 4.69
N ASP A 145 14.46 1.60 5.52
CA ASP A 145 14.13 2.93 6.03
C ASP A 145 14.15 3.96 4.90
N GLU A 146 15.17 3.92 4.04
CA GLU A 146 15.22 4.72 2.81
C GLU A 146 14.07 4.36 1.87
N ALA A 147 13.73 3.07 1.73
CA ALA A 147 12.63 2.64 0.87
C ALA A 147 11.29 3.20 1.36
N LEU A 148 11.04 3.12 2.67
CA LEU A 148 9.86 3.68 3.29
C LEU A 148 9.81 5.21 3.11
N GLU A 149 10.92 5.92 3.34
CA GLU A 149 11.01 7.37 3.14
C GLU A 149 10.65 7.76 1.71
N VAL A 150 11.28 7.13 0.71
CA VAL A 150 11.04 7.40 -0.71
C VAL A 150 9.59 7.11 -1.11
N ILE A 151 9.03 5.98 -0.69
CA ILE A 151 7.65 5.58 -1.01
C ILE A 151 6.65 6.58 -0.42
N VAL A 152 6.84 6.95 0.85
CA VAL A 152 5.97 7.88 1.56
C VAL A 152 6.06 9.28 0.93
N ALA A 153 7.26 9.75 0.61
CA ALA A 153 7.47 11.04 -0.04
C ALA A 153 6.81 11.08 -1.43
N LEU A 154 6.98 10.02 -2.24
CA LEU A 154 6.33 9.89 -3.54
C LEU A 154 4.80 9.97 -3.41
N VAL A 155 4.22 9.24 -2.46
CA VAL A 155 2.77 9.25 -2.24
C VAL A 155 2.30 10.60 -1.73
N GLN A 156 3.06 11.30 -0.90
CA GLN A 156 2.72 12.66 -0.49
C GLN A 156 2.75 13.64 -1.65
N MET A 157 3.76 13.58 -2.51
CA MET A 157 3.82 14.38 -3.73
C MET A 157 2.59 14.15 -4.61
N TYR A 158 2.18 12.90 -4.77
CA TYR A 158 0.95 12.53 -5.46
C TYR A 158 -0.31 13.09 -4.76
N ARG A 159 -0.39 13.01 -3.42
CA ARG A 159 -1.51 13.55 -2.63
C ARG A 159 -1.69 15.05 -2.82
N GLU A 160 -0.58 15.79 -2.91
CA GLU A 160 -0.60 17.26 -3.03
C GLU A 160 -0.87 17.74 -4.46
N GLN A 161 -0.47 16.96 -5.49
CA GLN A 161 -0.47 17.44 -6.87
C GLN A 161 -1.53 16.81 -7.78
N ALA A 162 -2.10 15.66 -7.40
CA ALA A 162 -3.08 15.00 -8.25
C ALA A 162 -4.47 15.61 -8.12
N ARG A 163 -5.22 15.55 -9.22
CA ARG A 163 -6.61 15.99 -9.29
C ARG A 163 -7.53 14.96 -8.63
N TYR A 164 -8.73 15.38 -8.28
CA TYR A 164 -9.75 14.49 -7.74
C TYR A 164 -9.97 13.26 -8.65
N LEU A 165 -9.89 12.05 -8.06
CA LEU A 165 -10.00 10.76 -8.77
C LEU A 165 -8.92 10.48 -9.82
N GLU A 166 -7.86 11.27 -9.88
CA GLU A 166 -6.71 11.01 -10.74
C GLU A 166 -5.90 9.85 -10.15
N ARG A 167 -5.75 8.75 -10.89
CA ARG A 167 -4.89 7.61 -10.50
C ARG A 167 -3.41 7.98 -10.64
N ILE A 168 -2.54 7.37 -9.84
CA ILE A 168 -1.11 7.71 -9.81
C ILE A 168 -0.44 7.62 -11.19
N TYR A 169 -0.81 6.65 -12.04
CA TYR A 169 -0.24 6.52 -13.39
C TYR A 169 -0.66 7.66 -14.33
N LYS A 170 -1.89 8.20 -14.17
CA LYS A 170 -2.36 9.37 -14.93
C LYS A 170 -1.66 10.64 -14.44
N TRP A 171 -1.53 10.78 -13.12
CA TRP A 171 -0.77 11.85 -12.49
C TRP A 171 0.70 11.83 -12.95
N ALA A 172 1.35 10.67 -12.88
CA ALA A 172 2.75 10.50 -13.30
C ALA A 172 2.95 10.84 -14.78
N LYS A 173 2.02 10.43 -15.66
CA LYS A 173 2.02 10.82 -17.07
C LYS A 173 1.92 12.34 -17.27
N ARG A 174 1.15 13.03 -16.43
CA ARG A 174 0.95 14.49 -16.51
C ARG A 174 2.15 15.27 -15.96
N ILE A 175 2.72 14.84 -14.85
CA ILE A 175 3.87 15.51 -14.22
C ILE A 175 5.18 15.19 -14.96
N GLY A 176 5.32 13.95 -15.44
CA GLY A 176 6.52 13.45 -16.09
C GLY A 176 7.44 12.72 -15.12
N THR A 177 7.87 11.51 -15.49
CA THR A 177 8.76 10.64 -14.70
C THR A 177 10.07 11.34 -14.31
N ALA A 178 10.64 12.16 -15.20
CA ALA A 178 11.88 12.88 -14.95
C ALA A 178 11.74 13.90 -13.81
N GLU A 179 10.63 14.66 -13.77
CA GLU A 179 10.38 15.64 -12.71
C GLU A 179 10.11 14.96 -11.37
N ILE A 180 9.40 13.82 -11.39
CA ILE A 180 9.15 13.02 -10.18
C ILE A 180 10.47 12.48 -9.62
N LYS A 181 11.33 11.90 -10.47
CA LYS A 181 12.67 11.43 -10.06
C LYS A 181 13.51 12.55 -9.48
N LYS A 182 13.52 13.71 -10.14
CA LYS A 182 14.24 14.90 -9.66
C LYS A 182 13.83 15.28 -8.24
N GLN A 183 12.53 15.37 -7.96
CA GLN A 183 12.05 15.79 -6.64
C GLN A 183 12.19 14.73 -5.56
N ILE A 184 12.09 13.45 -5.92
CA ILE A 184 12.07 12.35 -4.93
C ILE A 184 13.45 11.75 -4.71
N LEU A 185 14.28 11.61 -5.74
CA LEU A 185 15.60 10.99 -5.63
C LEU A 185 16.73 12.01 -5.58
N ASP A 186 16.71 13.00 -6.49
CA ASP A 186 17.85 13.92 -6.67
C ASP A 186 17.81 15.11 -5.68
N ASP A 187 16.64 15.44 -5.14
CA ASP A 187 16.41 16.53 -4.20
C ASP A 187 16.03 15.99 -2.81
N GLY A 188 17.06 15.68 -2.00
CA GLY A 188 16.89 15.09 -0.67
C GLY A 188 16.12 15.98 0.31
N GLU A 189 16.26 17.30 0.21
CA GLU A 189 15.52 18.24 1.06
C GLU A 189 14.02 18.21 0.74
N LYS A 190 13.65 18.22 -0.55
CA LYS A 190 12.24 18.07 -0.94
C LYS A 190 11.68 16.71 -0.56
N ARG A 191 12.41 15.62 -0.78
CA ARG A 191 11.98 14.27 -0.36
C ARG A 191 11.64 14.27 1.13
N LYS A 192 12.56 14.76 1.96
CA LYS A 192 12.36 14.83 3.42
C LYS A 192 11.17 15.70 3.80
N ALA A 193 11.01 16.85 3.14
CA ALA A 193 9.87 17.73 3.39
C ALA A 193 8.53 17.06 3.05
N TYR A 194 8.45 16.29 1.96
CA TYR A 194 7.25 15.49 1.64
C TYR A 194 7.01 14.40 2.70
N TYR A 195 8.06 13.69 3.11
CA TYR A 195 7.94 12.67 4.16
C TYR A 195 7.39 13.25 5.47
N GLU A 196 7.97 14.35 5.95
CA GLU A 196 7.56 15.00 7.20
C GLU A 196 6.11 15.50 7.16
N ARG A 197 5.65 16.04 6.03
CA ARG A 197 4.24 16.44 5.86
C ARG A 197 3.30 15.24 5.86
N PHE A 198 3.72 14.11 5.28
CA PHE A 198 2.94 12.88 5.38
C PHE A 198 2.81 12.43 6.84
N VAL A 199 3.94 12.35 7.56
CA VAL A 199 3.97 11.96 8.99
C VAL A 199 3.08 12.88 9.83
N PHE A 200 3.18 14.18 9.64
CA PHE A 200 2.32 15.14 10.31
C PHE A 200 0.84 14.88 10.03
N SER A 201 0.47 14.59 8.78
CA SER A 201 -0.92 14.29 8.42
C SER A 201 -1.47 13.01 9.06
N GLN A 202 -0.62 12.00 9.33
CA GLN A 202 -1.07 10.74 9.94
C GLN A 202 -1.50 10.90 11.40
N LYS A 203 -0.99 11.92 12.11
CA LYS A 203 -1.41 12.26 13.49
C LYS A 203 -2.92 12.49 13.63
N PHE A 204 -3.59 12.83 12.52
CA PHE A 204 -5.02 13.16 12.50
C PHE A 204 -5.86 12.18 11.68
N ALA A 205 -5.24 11.27 10.92
CA ALA A 205 -5.93 10.42 9.93
C ALA A 205 -5.99 8.94 10.33
N GLN A 206 -5.06 8.45 11.15
CA GLN A 206 -5.02 7.05 11.61
C GLN A 206 -5.98 6.80 12.78
N VAL A 207 -7.27 7.04 12.53
CA VAL A 207 -8.36 6.75 13.43
C VAL A 207 -9.25 5.73 12.73
N ASP A 208 -9.42 4.54 13.31
CA ASP A 208 -10.38 3.56 12.79
C ASP A 208 -11.80 4.04 13.16
N PRO A 209 -12.66 4.40 12.19
CA PRO A 209 -13.98 4.92 12.50
C PRO A 209 -14.94 3.89 13.12
N TRP A 210 -14.51 2.62 13.20
CA TRP A 210 -15.28 1.53 13.78
C TRP A 210 -14.76 1.07 15.15
N SER A 211 -13.71 1.70 15.68
CA SER A 211 -13.16 1.46 17.02
C SER A 211 -13.61 2.50 18.04
#